data_AF-A0A192GRB8-F1
#
_entry.id   AF-A0A192GRB8-F1
#
_cell.length_a   1.000
_cell.length_b   1.000
_cell.length_c   1.000
_cell.angle_alpha   90.00
_cell.angle_beta   90.00
_cell.angle_gamma   90.00
#
_symmetry.space_group_name_H-M   'P 1'
#
loop_
_entity.id
_entity.type
_entity.pdbx_description
1 polymer ?
#
loop_
_entity_poly.entity_id
_entity_poly.type
_entity_poly.pdbx_seq_one_letter_code
_entity_poly.pdbx_strand_id
1 'polypeptide(L)'
;EAPDYGHETTSEAYSYFVWLEAMYGKVTGDFTFFDRAWKNMDYYAIPRHEDQPSNDGYGAGKPATYSEEGNVPTDYPKPLVGTVKVGKDPIADELKRAYGTSDVYGMHWLIDVDNFYGFGRRSDGKSRVAFINTFQRG
;
A
#
# COMPACT_ATOMS: atom_id res chain seq x y z
N GLU A 1 -4.25 -7.05 -16.87
CA GLU A 1 -2.90 -7.62 -17.08
C GLU A 1 -2.18 -7.86 -15.76
N ALA A 2 -2.25 -6.90 -14.83
CA ALA A 2 -2.07 -7.08 -13.40
C ALA A 2 -3.12 -6.23 -12.64
N PRO A 3 -3.25 -4.91 -12.92
CA PRO A 3 -4.52 -4.22 -12.79
C PRO A 3 -5.56 -4.82 -13.75
N ASP A 4 -6.84 -4.70 -13.41
CA ASP A 4 -7.96 -5.20 -14.22
C ASP A 4 -8.77 -4.06 -14.87
N TYR A 5 -8.49 -2.80 -14.52
CA TYR A 5 -9.04 -1.62 -15.18
C TYR A 5 -7.97 -0.57 -15.50
N GLY A 6 -8.02 0.03 -16.70
CA GLY A 6 -6.93 0.86 -17.23
C GLY A 6 -6.74 2.23 -16.57
N HIS A 7 -7.71 2.72 -15.79
CA HIS A 7 -7.53 3.94 -14.97
C HIS A 7 -7.27 3.62 -13.49
N GLU A 8 -6.97 2.36 -13.18
CA GLU A 8 -6.22 2.09 -11.97
C GLU A 8 -4.80 2.64 -12.13
N THR A 9 -4.14 2.92 -11.00
CA THR A 9 -2.70 3.18 -10.98
C THR A 9 -2.05 2.27 -9.96
N THR A 10 -0.73 2.11 -10.10
CA THR A 10 0.05 1.19 -9.27
C THR A 10 1.24 1.88 -8.63
N SER A 11 1.75 1.32 -7.54
CA SER A 11 3.05 1.73 -7.00
C SER A 11 4.18 1.59 -8.03
N GLU A 12 4.06 0.64 -8.96
CA GLU A 12 4.95 0.51 -10.13
C GLU A 12 4.86 1.76 -11.02
N ALA A 13 3.67 2.17 -11.44
CA ALA A 13 3.48 3.38 -12.25
C ALA A 13 4.05 4.63 -11.57
N TYR A 14 3.88 4.76 -10.24
CA TYR A 14 4.49 5.84 -9.46
C TYR A 14 6.03 5.79 -9.49
N SER A 15 6.63 4.60 -9.37
CA SER A 15 8.09 4.46 -9.47
C SER A 15 8.63 4.90 -10.84
N TYR A 16 7.95 4.55 -11.94
CA TYR A 16 8.28 5.02 -13.28
C TYR A 16 8.05 6.52 -13.44
N PHE A 17 7.00 7.09 -12.85
CA PHE A 17 6.74 8.52 -12.87
C PHE A 17 7.88 9.29 -12.18
N VAL A 18 8.28 8.87 -10.99
CA VAL A 18 9.41 9.48 -10.26
C VAL A 18 10.70 9.34 -11.06
N TRP A 19 10.95 8.19 -11.69
CA TRP A 19 12.14 7.99 -12.52
C TRP A 19 12.14 8.88 -13.77
N LEU A 20 11.01 8.98 -14.47
CA LEU A 20 10.86 9.84 -15.64
C LEU A 20 11.19 11.29 -15.30
N GLU A 21 10.66 11.80 -14.20
CA GLU A 21 10.89 13.19 -13.80
C GLU A 21 12.31 13.43 -13.25
N ALA A 22 12.94 12.41 -12.65
CA ALA A 22 14.36 12.48 -12.32
C ALA A 22 15.23 12.61 -13.58
N MET A 23 14.89 11.86 -14.64
CA MET A 23 15.58 11.96 -15.94
C MET A 23 15.33 13.30 -16.62
N TYR A 24 14.10 13.82 -16.56
CA TYR A 24 13.77 15.16 -17.03
C TYR A 24 14.66 16.20 -16.33
N GLY A 25 14.71 16.19 -14.99
CA GLY A 25 15.55 17.11 -14.21
C GLY A 25 17.04 16.99 -14.54
N LYS A 26 17.54 15.77 -14.77
CA LYS A 26 18.93 15.56 -15.22
C LYS A 26 19.24 16.19 -16.58
N VAL A 27 18.29 16.17 -17.53
CA VAL A 27 18.51 16.68 -18.88
C VAL A 27 18.29 18.20 -18.97
N THR A 28 17.30 18.72 -18.24
CA THR A 28 16.86 20.11 -18.36
C THR A 28 17.41 21.02 -17.26
N GLY A 29 17.82 20.45 -16.13
CA GLY A 29 18.15 21.18 -14.90
C GLY A 29 16.93 21.52 -14.04
N ASP A 30 15.71 21.19 -14.47
CA ASP A 30 14.48 21.49 -13.73
C ASP A 30 13.94 20.26 -12.99
N PHE A 31 14.15 20.24 -11.67
CA PHE A 31 13.68 19.18 -10.77
C PHE A 31 12.31 19.47 -10.13
N THR A 32 11.63 20.55 -10.51
CA THR A 32 10.33 20.89 -9.92
C THR A 32 9.25 19.84 -10.22
N PHE A 33 9.38 19.11 -11.33
CA PHE A 33 8.50 18.01 -11.69
C PHE A 33 8.80 16.74 -10.88
N PHE A 34 10.06 16.47 -10.56
CA PHE A 34 10.44 15.39 -9.65
C PHE A 34 9.82 15.60 -8.26
N ASP A 35 9.95 16.81 -7.71
CA ASP A 35 9.34 17.16 -6.43
C ASP A 35 7.81 17.03 -6.45
N ARG A 36 7.19 17.35 -7.59
CA ARG A 36 5.74 17.21 -7.80
C ARG A 36 5.34 15.73 -7.85
N ALA A 37 6.10 14.90 -8.56
CA ALA A 37 5.85 13.46 -8.62
C ALA A 37 5.94 12.82 -7.24
N TRP A 38 6.97 13.16 -6.46
CA TRP A 38 7.15 12.67 -5.10
C TRP A 38 6.00 13.11 -4.18
N LYS A 39 5.62 14.39 -4.19
CA LYS A 39 4.49 14.89 -3.39
C LYS A 39 3.16 14.24 -3.78
N ASN A 40 2.95 13.95 -5.07
CA ASN A 40 1.75 13.26 -5.53
C ASN A 40 1.73 11.81 -5.01
N MET A 41 2.83 11.09 -5.14
CA MET A 41 3.01 9.73 -4.60
C MET A 41 2.75 9.70 -3.09
N ASP A 42 3.38 10.60 -2.34
CA ASP A 42 3.21 10.73 -0.88
C ASP A 42 1.74 10.91 -0.47
N TYR A 43 1.01 11.75 -1.19
CA TYR A 43 -0.38 12.07 -0.86
C TYR A 43 -1.38 10.97 -1.26
N TYR A 44 -1.19 10.36 -2.42
CA TYR A 44 -2.18 9.46 -3.03
C TYR A 44 -1.85 7.98 -2.90
N ALA A 45 -0.57 7.60 -2.87
CA ALA A 45 -0.16 6.20 -2.89
C ALA A 45 0.28 5.66 -1.53
N ILE A 46 0.75 6.51 -0.62
CA ILE A 46 1.10 6.10 0.75
C ILE A 46 -0.12 6.33 1.66
N PRO A 47 -0.62 5.31 2.37
CA PRO A 47 -1.74 5.48 3.30
C PRO A 47 -1.39 6.51 4.39
N ARG A 48 -2.27 7.49 4.63
CA ARG A 48 -2.12 8.44 5.75
C ARG A 48 -2.62 7.81 7.03
N HIS A 49 -2.38 8.46 8.17
CA HIS A 49 -2.86 7.99 9.46
C HIS A 49 -4.36 7.66 9.46
N GLU A 50 -5.21 8.46 8.80
CA GLU A 50 -6.65 8.17 8.69
C GLU A 50 -6.98 6.90 7.89
N ASP A 51 -6.08 6.47 7.02
CA ASP A 51 -6.19 5.26 6.21
C ASP A 51 -5.53 4.04 6.92
N GLN A 52 -4.72 4.26 7.97
CA GLN A 52 -4.07 3.23 8.80
C GLN A 52 -4.08 3.55 10.33
N PRO A 53 -5.24 3.86 10.95
CA PRO A 53 -5.31 4.56 12.24
C PRO A 53 -4.96 3.72 13.48
N SER A 54 -4.77 2.41 13.33
CA SER A 54 -4.68 1.47 14.46
C SER A 54 -3.33 0.76 14.57
N ASN A 55 -2.27 1.26 13.92
CA ASN A 55 -0.94 0.66 14.00
C ASN A 55 -0.38 0.61 15.43
N ASP A 56 -0.83 1.48 16.34
CA ASP A 56 -0.44 1.43 17.75
C ASP A 56 -0.89 0.15 18.47
N GLY A 57 -1.86 -0.59 17.91
CA GLY A 57 -2.27 -1.91 18.40
C GLY A 57 -1.34 -3.04 17.95
N TYR A 58 -0.35 -2.78 17.09
CA TYR A 58 0.56 -3.80 16.58
C TYR A 58 1.49 -4.35 17.67
N GLY A 59 1.61 -5.67 17.73
CA GLY A 59 2.51 -6.37 18.65
C GLY A 59 3.64 -7.06 17.93
N ALA A 60 4.86 -6.51 17.97
CA ALA A 60 6.03 -7.10 17.31
C ALA A 60 6.35 -8.54 17.75
N GLY A 61 5.95 -8.94 18.97
CA GLY A 61 6.08 -10.31 19.49
C GLY A 61 5.03 -11.31 18.95
N LYS A 62 3.95 -10.82 18.34
CA LYS A 62 2.90 -11.62 17.70
C LYS A 62 2.38 -10.87 16.46
N PRO A 63 3.19 -10.80 15.39
CA PRO A 63 2.94 -9.89 14.27
C PRO A 63 1.72 -10.28 13.41
N ALA A 64 1.36 -11.57 13.37
CA ALA A 64 0.22 -12.07 12.62
C ALA A 64 -0.31 -13.40 13.19
N THR A 65 -1.44 -13.87 12.67
CA THR A 65 -1.94 -15.25 12.85
C THR A 65 -1.82 -15.97 11.51
N TYR A 66 -1.18 -17.14 11.49
CA TYR A 66 -0.96 -17.91 10.27
C TYR A 66 -2.30 -18.35 9.64
N SER A 67 -2.35 -18.35 8.31
CA SER A 67 -3.33 -19.03 7.49
C SER A 67 -2.58 -19.69 6.34
N GLU A 68 -2.93 -20.91 5.99
CA GLU A 68 -2.32 -21.60 4.85
C GLU A 68 -2.83 -21.03 3.52
N GLU A 69 -1.98 -21.01 2.51
CA GLU A 69 -2.38 -20.72 1.13
C GLU A 69 -3.08 -21.93 0.49
N GLY A 70 -3.96 -21.67 -0.47
CA GLY A 70 -4.61 -22.68 -1.32
C GLY A 70 -3.92 -22.75 -2.68
N ASN A 71 -4.00 -23.90 -3.35
CA ASN A 71 -3.44 -24.03 -4.69
C ASN A 71 -4.41 -23.51 -5.77
N VAL A 72 -5.71 -23.43 -5.44
CA VAL A 72 -6.74 -22.93 -6.34
C VAL A 72 -7.73 -22.02 -5.60
N PRO A 73 -8.42 -21.09 -6.31
CA PRO A 73 -9.30 -20.12 -5.65
C PRO A 73 -10.51 -20.72 -4.92
N THR A 74 -10.89 -21.97 -5.24
CA THR A 74 -11.97 -22.70 -4.55
C THR A 74 -11.56 -23.25 -3.19
N ASP A 75 -10.27 -23.23 -2.85
CA ASP A 75 -9.77 -23.64 -1.53
C ASP A 75 -10.07 -22.59 -0.45
N TYR A 76 -10.49 -21.39 -0.84
CA TYR A 76 -10.73 -20.26 0.06
C TYR A 76 -12.21 -20.14 0.45
N PRO A 77 -12.52 -19.66 1.68
CA PRO A 77 -11.61 -19.04 2.64
C PRO A 77 -10.77 -20.04 3.44
N LYS A 78 -9.48 -19.76 3.59
CA LYS A 78 -8.55 -20.57 4.39
C LYS A 78 -8.61 -20.15 5.87
N PRO A 79 -8.70 -21.09 6.82
CA PRO A 79 -8.89 -20.79 8.23
C PRO A 79 -7.60 -20.28 8.90
N LEU A 80 -7.75 -19.39 9.88
CA LEU A 80 -6.65 -18.98 10.76
C LEU A 80 -6.25 -20.13 11.70
N VAL A 81 -4.94 -20.37 11.82
CA VAL A 81 -4.38 -21.44 12.65
C VAL A 81 -3.49 -20.85 13.76
N GLY A 82 -4.08 -20.69 14.95
CA GLY A 82 -3.38 -20.09 16.11
C GLY A 82 -2.32 -20.98 16.77
N THR A 83 -2.23 -22.26 16.39
CA THR A 83 -1.25 -23.22 16.94
C THR A 83 0.10 -23.18 16.22
N VAL A 84 0.16 -22.56 15.04
CA VAL A 84 1.42 -22.38 14.30
C VAL A 84 2.22 -21.25 14.95
N LYS A 85 3.49 -21.54 15.26
CA LYS A 85 4.40 -20.54 15.85
C LYS A 85 4.77 -19.50 14.79
N VAL A 86 4.61 -18.23 15.14
CA VAL A 86 5.02 -17.08 14.32
C VAL A 86 6.25 -16.43 14.96
N GLY A 87 7.17 -15.95 14.14
CA GLY A 87 8.38 -15.25 14.61
C GLY A 87 8.09 -13.88 15.23
N LYS A 88 9.13 -13.27 15.78
CA LYS A 88 9.12 -11.87 16.24
C LYS A 88 9.55 -10.95 15.08
N ASP A 89 8.86 -9.84 14.91
CA ASP A 89 9.31 -8.75 14.04
C ASP A 89 10.44 -7.94 14.75
N PRO A 90 11.66 -7.92 14.19
CA PRO A 90 12.78 -7.24 14.83
C PRO A 90 12.86 -5.73 14.54
N ILE A 91 12.12 -5.19 13.56
CA ILE A 91 12.32 -3.82 13.06
C ILE A 91 11.21 -2.84 13.42
N ALA A 92 10.00 -3.30 13.77
CA ALA A 92 8.89 -2.38 14.07
C ALA A 92 9.20 -1.35 15.16
N ASP A 93 9.82 -1.78 16.27
CA ASP A 93 10.19 -0.86 17.36
C ASP A 93 11.31 0.12 16.94
N GLU A 94 12.21 -0.31 16.06
CA GLU A 94 13.27 0.54 15.52
C GLU A 94 12.70 1.63 14.63
N LEU A 95 11.84 1.26 13.68
CA LEU A 95 11.17 2.20 12.78
C LEU A 95 10.31 3.19 13.57
N LYS A 96 9.51 2.70 14.53
CA LYS A 96 8.71 3.58 15.39
C LYS A 96 9.55 4.61 16.14
N ARG A 97 10.69 4.20 16.69
CA ARG A 97 11.61 5.12 17.38
C ARG A 97 12.26 6.12 16.44
N ALA A 98 12.63 5.69 15.24
CA ALA A 98 13.30 6.55 14.27
C ALA A 98 12.35 7.64 13.70
N TYR A 99 11.09 7.29 13.46
CA TYR A 99 10.14 8.15 12.75
C TYR A 99 9.05 8.75 13.65
N GLY A 100 8.96 8.36 14.92
CA GLY A 100 8.01 8.92 15.89
C GLY A 100 6.55 8.56 15.62
N THR A 101 6.29 7.56 14.76
CA THR A 101 4.95 7.06 14.42
C THR A 101 4.98 5.54 14.24
N SER A 102 3.86 4.88 14.51
CA SER A 102 3.66 3.45 14.17
C SER A 102 3.22 3.24 12.72
N ASP A 103 2.93 4.33 11.99
CA ASP A 103 2.46 4.26 10.61
C ASP A 103 3.56 3.79 9.65
N VAL A 104 3.15 3.01 8.65
CA VAL A 104 4.05 2.49 7.62
C VAL A 104 4.13 3.51 6.49
N TYR A 105 5.33 4.04 6.25
CA TYR A 105 5.62 4.88 5.10
C TYR A 105 6.03 4.02 3.90
N GLY A 106 5.03 3.46 3.22
CA GLY A 106 5.20 2.62 2.04
C GLY A 106 3.97 2.71 1.12
N MET A 107 4.20 2.66 -0.19
CA MET A 107 3.10 2.73 -1.16
C MET A 107 2.22 1.49 -1.05
N HIS A 108 0.90 1.70 -1.03
CA HIS A 108 -0.05 0.65 -1.38
C HIS A 108 0.02 0.37 -2.88
N TRP A 109 -0.20 -0.88 -3.28
CA TRP A 109 0.17 -1.32 -4.62
C TRP A 109 -0.84 -0.93 -5.70
N LEU A 110 -2.14 -0.81 -5.38
CA LEU A 110 -3.21 -0.61 -6.37
C LEU A 110 -4.25 0.43 -5.92
N ILE A 111 -4.54 1.37 -6.80
CA ILE A 111 -5.40 2.52 -6.53
C ILE A 111 -6.40 2.67 -7.67
N ASP A 112 -7.68 2.76 -7.34
CA ASP A 112 -8.73 3.16 -8.28
C ASP A 112 -8.78 4.71 -8.32
N VAL A 113 -8.25 5.28 -9.41
CA VAL A 113 -8.09 6.73 -9.54
C VAL A 113 -9.44 7.43 -9.68
N ASP A 114 -10.36 6.82 -10.41
CA ASP A 114 -11.64 7.41 -10.79
C ASP A 114 -12.81 6.96 -9.91
N ASN A 115 -12.55 6.15 -8.88
CA ASN A 115 -13.58 5.47 -8.10
C ASN A 115 -14.55 4.70 -9.02
N PHE A 116 -14.00 4.05 -10.05
CA PHE A 116 -14.73 3.21 -11.00
C PHE A 116 -15.49 2.09 -10.29
N TYR A 117 -14.88 1.48 -9.27
CA TYR A 117 -15.50 0.42 -8.47
C TYR A 117 -16.49 0.94 -7.42
N GLY A 118 -16.50 2.25 -7.15
CA GLY A 118 -17.49 2.87 -6.27
C GLY A 118 -17.27 2.62 -4.77
N PHE A 119 -16.09 2.13 -4.33
CA PHE A 119 -15.79 1.95 -2.91
C PHE A 119 -15.52 3.26 -2.17
N GLY A 120 -14.96 4.25 -2.87
CA GLY A 120 -14.54 5.52 -2.31
C GLY A 120 -13.40 5.41 -1.28
N ARG A 121 -13.18 6.45 -0.49
CA ARG A 121 -12.20 6.41 0.61
C ARG A 121 -12.90 6.05 1.90
N ARG A 122 -12.36 5.06 2.62
CA ARG A 122 -12.90 4.61 3.92
C ARG A 122 -14.41 4.32 3.83
N SER A 123 -14.78 3.62 2.76
CA SER A 123 -16.14 3.15 2.48
C SER A 123 -17.19 4.25 2.26
N ASP A 124 -16.78 5.47 1.90
CA ASP A 124 -17.72 6.56 1.64
C ASP A 124 -18.45 6.46 0.29
N GLY A 125 -18.01 5.57 -0.59
CA GLY A 125 -18.57 5.31 -1.91
C GLY A 125 -18.47 6.45 -2.93
N LYS A 126 -17.76 7.54 -2.60
CA LYS A 126 -17.81 8.80 -3.37
C LYS A 126 -16.43 9.37 -3.68
N SER A 127 -15.52 9.32 -2.71
CA SER A 127 -14.23 9.99 -2.83
C SER A 127 -13.34 9.34 -3.88
N ARG A 128 -12.47 10.15 -4.47
CA ARG A 128 -11.35 9.73 -5.31
C ARG A 128 -10.04 10.21 -4.68
N VAL A 129 -8.92 9.53 -4.86
CA VAL A 129 -8.74 8.15 -5.34
C VAL A 129 -9.12 7.13 -4.24
N ALA A 130 -9.35 5.86 -4.58
CA ALA A 130 -9.68 4.80 -3.62
C ALA A 130 -8.57 3.73 -3.54
N PHE A 131 -8.19 3.33 -2.33
CA PHE A 131 -7.33 2.16 -2.12
C PHE A 131 -8.15 0.88 -2.30
N ILE A 132 -7.70 0.00 -3.20
CA ILE A 132 -8.38 -1.25 -3.53
C ILE A 132 -7.40 -2.42 -3.54
N ASN A 133 -7.89 -3.65 -3.57
CA ASN A 133 -7.05 -4.83 -3.75
C ASN A 133 -7.80 -5.89 -4.55
N THR A 134 -7.06 -6.82 -5.18
CA THR A 134 -7.61 -7.87 -6.04
C THR A 134 -7.11 -9.26 -5.62
N PHE A 135 -5.81 -9.53 -5.71
CA PHE A 135 -5.23 -10.85 -5.43
C PHE A 135 -5.29 -11.21 -3.94
N GLN A 136 -5.96 -12.33 -3.60
CA GLN A 136 -6.11 -12.83 -2.22
C GLN A 136 -6.22 -14.36 -2.09
N ARG A 137 -6.20 -15.12 -3.20
CA ARG A 137 -6.61 -16.54 -3.21
C ARG A 137 -5.61 -17.49 -3.89
N GLY A 138 -4.34 -17.35 -3.50
CA GLY A 138 -3.22 -18.09 -4.09
C GLY A 138 -2.76 -17.46 -5.39
#